data_AF-N6USH4-F1
#
_entry.id   AF-N6USH4-F1
#
_cell.length_a   1.000
_cell.length_b   1.000
_cell.length_c   1.000
_cell.angle_alpha   90.00
_cell.angle_beta   90.00
_cell.angle_gamma   90.00
#
_symmetry.space_group_name_H-M   'P 1'
#
loop_
_entity.id
_entity.type
_entity.pdbx_description
1 polymer ?
#
loop_
_entity_poly.entity_id
_entity_poly.type
_entity_poly.pdbx_seq_one_letter_code
_entity_poly.pdbx_strand_id
1 'polypeptide(L)'
;MRLGRRKYARIDVKTSDQGKIVKVVADPVIATRGRVNGKLIPLLILDTTERPDLIELVRVHQNFVEGDVKVQWGALEGRLDHIALFLRFLRPTERVAIIEFEMPKQGALVDQILTAGAVYLQPGKPGDKLLHDLEVPKVIVEIPDTGFRAHWEKLYLKSVFGQLRKSGLTRGEARKAASDVVARMREIGHFQMT
;
A
#
# COMPACT_ATOMS: atom_id res chain seq x y z
N MET A 1 8.61 -18.45 25.18
CA MET A 1 9.03 -17.76 23.95
C MET A 1 9.17 -16.27 24.25
N ARG A 2 10.40 -15.75 24.44
CA ARG A 2 10.63 -14.33 24.73
C ARG A 2 10.38 -13.52 23.46
N LEU A 3 9.28 -12.80 23.39
CA LEU A 3 9.06 -11.78 22.35
C LEU A 3 10.17 -10.73 22.52
N GLY A 4 11.06 -10.63 21.53
CA GLY A 4 12.08 -9.58 21.51
C GLY A 4 11.46 -8.21 21.69
N ARG A 5 12.17 -7.31 22.37
CA ARG A 5 11.74 -5.93 22.66
C ARG A 5 11.26 -5.28 21.35
N ARG A 6 9.97 -4.95 21.25
CA ARG A 6 9.41 -4.27 20.07
C ARG A 6 10.14 -2.94 19.92
N LYS A 7 10.84 -2.76 18.79
CA LYS A 7 11.45 -1.48 18.43
C LYS A 7 10.37 -0.64 17.76
N TYR A 8 9.95 0.42 18.43
CA TYR A 8 9.07 1.42 17.86
C TYR A 8 9.90 2.53 17.23
N ALA A 9 9.54 2.96 16.03
CA ALA A 9 10.06 4.17 15.42
C ALA A 9 9.03 5.29 15.63
N ARG A 10 9.51 6.48 15.99
CA ARG A 10 8.67 7.69 15.97
C ARG A 10 8.72 8.29 14.57
N ILE A 11 7.60 8.81 14.13
CA ILE A 11 7.48 9.52 12.86
C ILE A 11 7.20 10.96 13.21
N ASP A 12 8.12 11.85 12.85
CA ASP A 12 7.95 13.27 13.04
C ASP A 12 6.96 13.81 12.01
N VAL A 13 5.90 14.45 12.50
CA VAL A 13 4.88 15.11 11.67
C VAL A 13 4.91 16.61 11.97
N LYS A 14 4.85 17.45 10.93
CA LYS A 14 4.93 18.91 11.12
C LYS A 14 3.63 19.51 11.66
N THR A 15 2.52 18.87 11.33
CA THR A 15 1.16 19.34 11.62
C THR A 15 0.31 18.15 12.06
N SER A 16 -0.76 18.40 12.81
CA SER A 16 -1.59 17.33 13.40
C SER A 16 -2.34 16.50 12.36
N ASP A 17 -2.70 17.10 11.22
CA ASP A 17 -3.28 16.42 10.06
C ASP A 17 -2.34 15.38 9.44
N GLN A 18 -1.03 15.66 9.36
CA GLN A 18 -0.03 14.71 8.85
C GLN A 18 0.08 13.43 9.69
N GLY A 19 -0.28 13.49 10.98
CA GLY A 19 -0.36 12.33 11.85
C GLY A 19 -1.60 11.45 11.63
N LYS A 20 -2.59 11.91 10.85
CA LYS A 20 -3.80 11.14 10.59
C LYS A 20 -3.56 10.07 9.54
N ILE A 21 -4.05 8.87 9.85
CA ILE A 21 -4.06 7.73 8.94
C ILE A 21 -4.99 8.04 7.77
N VAL A 22 -4.52 7.74 6.56
CA VAL A 22 -5.26 7.92 5.32
C VAL A 22 -5.75 6.57 4.84
N LYS A 23 -7.07 6.45 4.69
CA LYS A 23 -7.69 5.19 4.27
C LYS A 23 -7.70 5.08 2.75
N VAL A 24 -7.49 3.87 2.25
CA VAL A 24 -7.73 3.54 0.85
C VAL A 24 -9.22 3.33 0.66
N VAL A 25 -9.87 4.16 -0.18
CA VAL A 25 -11.31 4.07 -0.48
C VAL A 25 -11.60 3.22 -1.71
N ALA A 26 -10.64 3.12 -2.62
CA ALA A 26 -10.67 2.23 -3.77
C ALA A 26 -9.24 1.92 -4.24
N ASP A 27 -9.04 0.72 -4.77
CA ASP A 27 -7.74 0.14 -5.12
C ASP A 27 -7.72 -0.48 -6.53
N PRO A 28 -8.05 0.28 -7.59
CA PRO A 28 -7.93 -0.20 -8.96
C PRO A 28 -6.45 -0.47 -9.34
N VAL A 29 -6.25 -1.25 -10.40
CA VAL A 29 -4.90 -1.53 -10.93
C VAL A 29 -4.75 -0.87 -12.30
N ILE A 30 -3.62 -0.18 -12.51
CA ILE A 30 -3.30 0.50 -13.77
C ILE A 30 -2.13 -0.20 -14.45
N ALA A 31 -2.32 -0.58 -15.71
CA ALA A 31 -1.25 -1.03 -16.61
C ALA A 31 -1.01 0.07 -17.65
N THR A 32 0.24 0.50 -17.86
CA THR A 32 0.55 1.49 -18.90
C THR A 32 1.82 1.08 -19.63
N ARG A 33 1.72 0.88 -20.95
CA ARG A 33 2.88 0.63 -21.80
C ARG A 33 3.93 1.73 -21.63
N GLY A 34 5.19 1.35 -21.47
CA GLY A 34 6.32 2.28 -21.34
C GLY A 34 6.49 2.94 -19.96
N ARG A 35 5.58 2.75 -18.99
CA ARG A 35 5.79 3.17 -17.59
C ARG A 35 6.12 1.96 -16.73
N VAL A 36 7.17 2.06 -15.91
CA VAL A 36 7.65 0.98 -15.00
C VAL A 36 7.71 -0.38 -15.73
N ASN A 37 8.27 -0.39 -16.94
CA ASN A 37 8.41 -1.59 -17.79
C ASN A 37 7.08 -2.34 -18.06
N GLY A 38 5.95 -1.63 -18.13
CA GLY A 38 4.64 -2.22 -18.43
C GLY A 38 4.04 -3.05 -17.29
N LYS A 39 4.60 -2.98 -16.08
CA LYS A 39 4.05 -3.66 -14.90
C LYS A 39 2.66 -3.17 -14.54
N LEU A 40 1.88 -4.04 -13.91
CA LEU A 40 0.67 -3.64 -13.18
C LEU A 40 1.07 -2.82 -11.95
N ILE A 41 0.68 -1.55 -11.92
CA ILE A 41 0.92 -0.63 -10.80
C ILE A 41 -0.41 -0.40 -10.09
N PRO A 42 -0.53 -0.75 -8.80
CA PRO A 42 -1.71 -0.44 -8.04
C PRO A 42 -1.92 1.08 -7.93
N LEU A 43 -3.19 1.50 -7.98
CA LEU A 43 -3.60 2.85 -7.68
C LEU A 43 -4.37 2.85 -6.36
N LEU A 44 -3.93 3.69 -5.42
CA LEU A 44 -4.63 3.95 -4.17
C LEU A 44 -5.40 5.25 -4.30
N ILE A 45 -6.73 5.16 -4.32
CA ILE A 45 -7.60 6.31 -4.11
C ILE A 45 -7.70 6.51 -2.59
N LEU A 46 -7.23 7.66 -2.12
CA LEU A 46 -7.06 7.95 -0.71
C LEU A 46 -8.16 8.89 -0.21
N ASP A 47 -8.78 8.59 0.94
CA ASP A 47 -9.70 9.53 1.59
C ASP A 47 -8.92 10.75 2.10
N THR A 48 -9.02 11.84 1.35
CA THR A 48 -8.33 13.10 1.65
C THR A 48 -9.22 14.15 2.29
N THR A 49 -10.42 13.76 2.75
CA THR A 49 -11.40 14.69 3.36
C THR A 49 -10.81 15.43 4.56
N GLU A 50 -9.97 14.76 5.35
CA GLU A 50 -9.24 15.36 6.49
C GLU A 50 -7.75 15.63 6.21
N ARG A 51 -7.34 15.52 4.95
CA ARG A 51 -5.94 15.60 4.48
C ARG A 51 -5.80 16.46 3.22
N PRO A 52 -6.22 17.75 3.28
CA PRO A 52 -6.08 18.65 2.13
C PRO A 52 -4.62 18.86 1.72
N ASP A 53 -3.68 18.63 2.64
CA ASP A 53 -2.25 18.66 2.38
C ASP A 53 -1.80 17.63 1.34
N LEU A 54 -2.48 16.48 1.24
CA LEU A 54 -2.21 15.46 0.22
C LEU A 54 -2.84 15.78 -1.14
N ILE A 55 -3.96 16.52 -1.15
CA ILE A 55 -4.51 17.07 -2.39
C ILE A 55 -3.48 18.05 -2.99
N GLU A 56 -2.93 18.92 -2.14
CA GLU A 56 -1.92 19.89 -2.56
C GLU A 56 -0.64 19.21 -3.04
N LEU A 57 -0.17 18.16 -2.34
CA LEU A 57 0.98 17.37 -2.76
C LEU A 57 0.83 16.89 -4.21
N VAL A 58 -0.33 16.33 -4.56
CA VAL A 58 -0.60 15.83 -5.91
C VAL A 58 -0.69 16.97 -6.92
N ARG A 59 -1.38 18.07 -6.56
CA ARG A 59 -1.50 19.27 -7.39
C ARG A 59 -0.13 19.85 -7.77
N VAL A 60 0.79 19.96 -6.81
CA VAL A 60 2.14 20.50 -7.08
C VAL A 60 2.91 19.58 -8.03
N HIS A 61 2.81 18.25 -7.87
CA HIS A 61 3.48 17.30 -8.75
C HIS A 61 2.94 17.27 -10.19
N GLN A 62 1.78 17.86 -10.46
CA GLN A 62 1.33 18.07 -11.85
C GLN A 62 2.23 19.04 -12.62
N ASN A 63 2.88 19.97 -11.91
CA ASN A 63 3.77 20.97 -12.50
C ASN A 63 5.25 20.70 -12.21
N PHE A 64 5.56 19.86 -11.21
CA PHE A 64 6.91 19.50 -10.81
C PHE A 64 7.05 17.98 -10.77
N VAL A 65 7.60 17.40 -11.83
CA VAL A 65 7.67 15.94 -12.01
C VAL A 65 8.68 15.30 -11.05
N GLU A 66 9.73 16.02 -10.66
CA GLU A 66 10.75 15.52 -9.74
C GLU A 66 10.28 15.55 -8.28
N GLY A 67 10.44 14.41 -7.61
CA GLY A 67 10.13 14.25 -6.19
C GLY A 67 11.22 13.46 -5.47
N ASP A 68 11.21 13.55 -4.15
CA ASP A 68 12.04 12.71 -3.28
C ASP A 68 11.16 12.24 -2.12
N VAL A 69 11.20 10.95 -1.83
CA VAL A 69 10.31 10.29 -0.87
C VAL A 69 11.06 9.21 -0.11
N LYS A 70 10.97 9.28 1.23
CA LYS A 70 11.41 8.18 2.09
C LYS A 70 10.26 7.22 2.31
N VAL A 71 10.53 5.93 2.09
CA VAL A 71 9.57 4.85 2.18
C VAL A 71 9.88 3.95 3.37
N GLN A 72 8.89 3.65 4.18
CA GLN A 72 8.99 2.68 5.26
C GLN A 72 7.71 1.88 5.38
N TRP A 73 7.84 0.58 5.65
CA TRP A 73 6.74 -0.29 6.05
C TRP A 73 6.78 -0.55 7.55
N GLY A 74 5.62 -0.68 8.18
CA GLY A 74 5.55 -1.03 9.60
C GLY A 74 4.15 -1.30 10.09
N ALA A 75 4.03 -1.86 11.29
CA ALA A 75 2.74 -2.02 11.96
C ALA A 75 2.48 -0.83 12.89
N LEU A 76 1.22 -0.43 13.00
CA LEU A 76 0.79 0.53 14.00
C LEU A 76 0.59 -0.18 15.36
N GLU A 77 0.89 0.53 16.44
CA GLU A 77 0.75 -0.03 17.78
C GLU A 77 -0.70 -0.45 18.05
N GLY A 78 -0.87 -1.64 18.63
CA GLY A 78 -2.18 -2.21 18.92
C GLY A 78 -2.94 -2.81 17.73
N ARG A 79 -2.46 -2.64 16.48
CA ARG A 79 -3.17 -3.07 15.26
C ARG A 79 -2.45 -4.24 14.56
N LEU A 80 -2.63 -5.44 15.11
CA LEU A 80 -1.89 -6.65 14.72
C LEU A 80 -2.28 -7.24 13.36
N ASP A 81 -3.46 -6.89 12.86
CA ASP A 81 -4.06 -7.30 11.60
C ASP A 81 -3.90 -6.25 10.49
N HIS A 82 -3.18 -5.16 10.77
CA HIS A 82 -2.92 -4.08 9.83
C HIS A 82 -1.41 -3.95 9.55
N ILE A 83 -1.11 -3.42 8.36
CA ILE A 83 0.22 -2.94 7.99
C ILE A 83 0.07 -1.53 7.43
N ALA A 84 1.07 -0.68 7.63
CA ALA A 84 1.09 0.68 7.14
C ALA A 84 2.30 0.92 6.22
N LEU A 85 2.05 1.69 5.17
CA LEU A 85 3.04 2.32 4.31
C LEU A 85 3.20 3.78 4.77
N PHE A 86 4.41 4.11 5.19
CA PHE A 86 4.81 5.45 5.59
C PHE A 86 5.60 6.09 4.46
N LEU A 87 5.08 7.21 3.95
CA LEU A 87 5.71 7.99 2.89
C LEU A 87 6.03 9.37 3.44
N ARG A 88 7.31 9.73 3.46
CA ARG A 88 7.75 11.10 3.78
C ARG A 88 8.29 11.74 2.52
N PHE A 89 7.45 12.55 1.89
CA PHE A 89 7.83 13.40 0.76
C PHE A 89 8.74 14.52 1.27
N LEU A 90 9.86 14.73 0.57
CA LEU A 90 10.87 15.74 0.88
C LEU A 90 10.83 16.88 -0.13
N ARG A 91 10.50 16.59 -1.39
CA ARG A 91 10.38 17.55 -2.50
C ARG A 91 9.16 17.21 -3.37
N PRO A 92 8.52 18.21 -4.02
CA PRO A 92 8.77 19.65 -3.92
C PRO A 92 8.18 20.26 -2.63
N THR A 93 7.32 19.53 -1.92
CA THR A 93 6.77 19.96 -0.63
C THR A 93 6.93 18.85 0.41
N GLU A 94 7.32 19.21 1.63
CA GLU A 94 7.50 18.20 2.69
C GLU A 94 6.16 17.79 3.27
N ARG A 95 5.80 16.50 3.12
CA ARG A 95 4.52 15.93 3.57
C ARG A 95 4.72 14.50 4.07
N VAL A 96 3.85 14.06 4.99
CA VAL A 96 3.84 12.67 5.48
C VAL A 96 2.49 12.05 5.16
N ALA A 97 2.49 10.89 4.48
CA ALA A 97 1.31 10.05 4.33
C ALA A 97 1.49 8.76 5.13
N ILE A 98 0.48 8.40 5.90
CA ILE A 98 0.40 7.13 6.63
C ILE A 98 -0.77 6.36 6.04
N ILE A 99 -0.49 5.41 5.18
CA ILE A 99 -1.52 4.64 4.47
C ILE A 99 -1.61 3.27 5.13
N GLU A 100 -2.80 2.93 5.63
CA GLU A 100 -3.02 1.69 6.35
C GLU A 100 -3.80 0.66 5.51
N PHE A 101 -3.40 -0.60 5.62
CA PHE A 101 -4.00 -1.74 4.94
C PHE A 101 -4.46 -2.78 5.96
N GLU A 102 -5.73 -3.18 5.89
CA GLU A 102 -6.27 -4.33 6.63
C GLU A 102 -5.79 -5.61 5.94
N MET A 103 -4.83 -6.32 6.55
CA MET A 103 -4.16 -7.46 5.89
C MET A 103 -5.13 -8.56 5.42
N PRO A 104 -6.24 -8.86 6.13
CA PRO A 104 -7.21 -9.82 5.62
C PRO A 104 -7.83 -9.43 4.28
N LYS A 105 -8.15 -8.14 4.09
CA LYS A 105 -8.87 -7.66 2.90
C LYS A 105 -7.92 -7.18 1.80
N GLN A 106 -6.83 -6.54 2.20
CA GLN A 106 -5.94 -5.78 1.33
C GLN A 106 -4.54 -6.38 1.24
N GLY A 107 -4.33 -7.62 1.72
CA GLY A 107 -3.03 -8.27 1.63
C GLY A 107 -2.53 -8.44 0.19
N ALA A 108 -3.41 -8.80 -0.75
CA ALA A 108 -3.03 -8.91 -2.16
C ALA A 108 -2.53 -7.57 -2.73
N LEU A 109 -3.16 -6.45 -2.36
CA LEU A 109 -2.76 -5.11 -2.76
C LEU A 109 -1.35 -4.75 -2.27
N VAL A 110 -1.04 -5.04 -1.00
CA VAL A 110 0.32 -4.83 -0.45
C VAL A 110 1.35 -5.68 -1.19
N ASP A 111 1.06 -6.95 -1.46
CA ASP A 111 1.94 -7.85 -2.23
C ASP A 111 2.17 -7.33 -3.65
N GLN A 112 1.14 -6.76 -4.29
CA GLN A 112 1.25 -6.13 -5.61
C GLN A 112 2.09 -4.86 -5.58
N ILE A 113 1.94 -3.98 -4.58
CA ILE A 113 2.78 -2.78 -4.43
C ILE A 113 4.26 -3.18 -4.33
N LEU A 114 4.57 -4.18 -3.50
CA LEU A 114 5.94 -4.69 -3.33
C LEU A 114 6.49 -5.35 -4.60
N THR A 115 5.63 -5.99 -5.40
CA THR A 115 6.01 -6.68 -6.64
C THR A 115 6.21 -5.69 -7.80
N ALA A 116 5.34 -4.69 -7.88
CA ALA A 116 5.46 -3.58 -8.83
C ALA A 116 6.73 -2.76 -8.55
N GLY A 117 7.02 -2.52 -7.26
CA GLY A 117 8.04 -1.57 -6.83
C GLY A 117 7.59 -0.12 -7.00
N ALA A 118 6.28 0.10 -7.15
CA ALA A 118 5.67 1.41 -7.34
C ALA A 118 4.19 1.38 -6.96
N VAL A 119 3.64 2.56 -6.69
CA VAL A 119 2.20 2.75 -6.44
C VAL A 119 1.76 4.12 -6.91
N TYR A 120 0.56 4.23 -7.49
CA TYR A 120 -0.08 5.51 -7.75
C TYR A 120 -0.88 5.95 -6.52
N LEU A 121 -0.81 7.23 -6.19
CA LEU A 121 -1.64 7.87 -5.17
C LEU A 121 -2.55 8.90 -5.83
N GLN A 122 -3.84 8.79 -5.58
CA GLN A 122 -4.85 9.72 -6.07
C GLN A 122 -5.66 10.24 -4.88
N PRO A 123 -5.81 11.56 -4.73
CA PRO A 123 -6.73 12.12 -3.75
C PRO A 123 -8.17 11.78 -4.13
N GLY A 124 -8.97 11.39 -3.15
CA GLY A 124 -10.39 11.13 -3.32
C GLY A 124 -11.17 11.31 -2.02
N LYS A 125 -12.41 10.82 -2.03
CA LYS A 125 -13.38 10.85 -0.93
C LYS A 125 -14.10 9.50 -0.84
N PRO A 126 -14.75 9.18 0.30
CA PRO A 126 -15.53 7.96 0.43
C PRO A 126 -16.59 7.84 -0.67
N GLY A 127 -16.58 6.71 -1.38
CA GLY A 127 -17.49 6.45 -2.51
C GLY A 127 -16.86 6.65 -3.89
N ASP A 128 -15.71 7.33 -3.99
CA ASP A 128 -15.00 7.52 -5.25
C ASP A 128 -14.51 6.19 -5.84
N LYS A 129 -14.58 6.08 -7.17
CA LYS A 129 -14.12 4.93 -7.96
C LYS A 129 -13.42 5.42 -9.23
N LEU A 130 -12.49 4.63 -9.77
CA LEU A 130 -11.76 4.97 -11.00
C LEU A 130 -12.67 5.19 -12.22
N LEU A 131 -13.82 4.52 -12.26
CA LEU A 131 -14.77 4.60 -13.37
C LEU A 131 -15.28 6.03 -13.64
N HIS A 132 -15.15 6.94 -12.69
CA HIS A 132 -15.71 8.28 -12.81
C HIS A 132 -14.85 9.23 -13.64
N ASP A 133 -13.52 9.09 -13.63
CA ASP A 133 -12.60 9.93 -14.39
C ASP A 133 -11.16 9.33 -14.37
N LEU A 134 -10.57 9.09 -15.54
CA LEU A 134 -9.21 8.54 -15.69
C LEU A 134 -8.13 9.63 -15.64
N GLU A 135 -8.51 10.90 -15.86
CA GLU A 135 -7.63 12.07 -15.90
C GLU A 135 -7.47 12.72 -14.52
N VAL A 136 -8.09 12.14 -13.48
CA VAL A 136 -7.93 12.62 -12.11
C VAL A 136 -6.43 12.68 -11.77
N PRO A 137 -5.95 13.82 -11.23
CA PRO A 137 -4.57 14.00 -10.84
C PRO A 137 -4.10 12.92 -9.88
N LYS A 138 -2.92 12.36 -10.16
CA LYS A 138 -2.29 11.30 -9.38
C LYS A 138 -0.77 11.41 -9.47
N VAL A 139 -0.09 10.96 -8.42
CA VAL A 139 1.38 10.88 -8.37
C VAL A 139 1.80 9.43 -8.31
N ILE A 140 2.89 9.07 -9.01
CA ILE A 140 3.52 7.77 -8.85
C ILE A 140 4.64 7.86 -7.81
N VAL A 141 4.69 6.88 -6.92
CA VAL A 141 5.70 6.77 -5.88
C VAL A 141 6.46 5.47 -6.11
N GLU A 142 7.78 5.57 -6.22
CA GLU A 142 8.67 4.41 -6.22
C GLU A 142 8.70 3.78 -4.82
N ILE A 143 8.59 2.46 -4.78
CA ILE A 143 8.63 1.66 -3.55
C ILE A 143 9.86 0.76 -3.63
N PRO A 144 11.02 1.23 -3.10
CA PRO A 144 12.25 0.47 -3.17
C PRO A 144 12.20 -0.77 -2.27
N ASP A 145 13.08 -1.74 -2.52
CA ASP A 145 13.26 -2.86 -1.60
C ASP A 145 13.92 -2.36 -0.30
N THR A 146 13.12 -2.29 0.75
CA THR A 146 13.53 -1.90 2.11
C THR A 146 13.94 -3.10 2.96
N GLY A 147 13.97 -4.32 2.39
CA GLY A 147 14.11 -5.57 3.12
C GLY A 147 12.82 -6.04 3.78
N PHE A 148 11.73 -5.26 3.69
CA PHE A 148 10.43 -5.60 4.27
C PHE A 148 9.81 -6.87 3.67
N ARG A 149 10.15 -7.20 2.42
CA ARG A 149 9.58 -8.34 1.68
C ARG A 149 9.64 -9.64 2.49
N ALA A 150 10.78 -9.97 3.07
CA ALA A 150 10.95 -11.22 3.84
C ALA A 150 10.05 -11.29 5.09
N HIS A 151 9.70 -10.14 5.68
CA HIS A 151 8.75 -10.06 6.77
C HIS A 151 7.31 -10.19 6.26
N TRP A 152 7.00 -9.48 5.18
CA TRP A 152 5.69 -9.50 4.52
C TRP A 152 5.25 -10.91 4.12
N GLU A 153 6.15 -11.73 3.53
CA GLU A 153 5.88 -13.12 3.16
C GLU A 153 5.24 -13.93 4.29
N LYS A 154 5.78 -13.78 5.51
CA LYS A 154 5.31 -14.50 6.70
C LYS A 154 3.97 -13.96 7.19
N LEU A 155 3.80 -12.64 7.17
CA LEU A 155 2.56 -12.00 7.60
C LEU A 155 1.41 -12.34 6.65
N TYR A 156 1.64 -12.22 5.34
CA TYR A 156 0.61 -12.43 4.34
C TYR A 156 0.13 -13.88 4.33
N LEU A 157 1.05 -14.85 4.31
CA LEU A 157 0.69 -16.27 4.40
C LEU A 157 -0.10 -16.59 5.67
N LYS A 158 0.31 -16.01 6.81
CA LYS A 158 -0.41 -16.18 8.09
C LYS A 158 -1.80 -15.56 8.05
N SER A 159 -1.97 -14.38 7.42
CA SER A 159 -3.25 -13.71 7.25
C SER A 159 -4.21 -14.57 6.42
N VAL A 160 -3.77 -15.02 5.24
CA VAL A 160 -4.57 -15.87 4.34
C VAL A 160 -4.93 -17.20 5.00
N PHE A 161 -3.96 -17.86 5.64
CA PHE A 161 -4.22 -19.07 6.43
C PHE A 161 -5.28 -18.83 7.52
N GLY A 162 -5.20 -17.71 8.23
CA GLY A 162 -6.17 -17.33 9.27
C GLY A 162 -7.58 -17.17 8.71
N GLN A 163 -7.73 -16.57 7.53
CA GLN A 163 -9.03 -16.43 6.87
C GLN A 163 -9.61 -17.78 6.45
N LEU A 164 -8.81 -18.64 5.83
CA LEU A 164 -9.23 -19.98 5.41
C LEU A 164 -9.61 -20.87 6.59
N ARG A 165 -8.92 -20.71 7.73
CA ARG A 165 -9.32 -21.37 8.98
C ARG A 165 -10.67 -20.87 9.49
N LYS A 166 -10.92 -19.57 9.41
CA LYS A 166 -12.21 -18.96 9.79
C LYS A 166 -13.35 -19.37 8.86
N SER A 167 -13.07 -19.73 7.61
CA SER A 167 -14.06 -20.24 6.66
C SER A 167 -14.32 -21.75 6.77
N GLY A 168 -13.73 -22.43 7.77
CA GLY A 168 -14.07 -23.82 8.10
C GLY A 168 -13.07 -24.89 7.62
N LEU A 169 -12.03 -24.53 6.86
CA LEU A 169 -11.03 -25.51 6.40
C LEU A 169 -10.24 -26.07 7.57
N THR A 170 -9.86 -27.35 7.53
CA THR A 170 -8.95 -27.96 8.52
C THR A 170 -7.56 -27.31 8.47
N ARG A 171 -6.71 -27.57 9.48
CA ARG A 171 -5.35 -27.02 9.52
C ARG A 171 -4.51 -27.44 8.31
N GLY A 172 -4.63 -28.69 7.87
CA GLY A 172 -3.89 -29.22 6.72
C GLY A 172 -4.34 -28.55 5.43
N GLU A 173 -5.66 -28.53 5.19
CA GLU A 173 -6.26 -27.92 4.00
C GLU A 173 -5.97 -26.42 3.92
N ALA A 174 -6.19 -25.68 5.01
CA ALA A 174 -5.95 -24.25 5.05
C ALA A 174 -4.48 -23.90 4.78
N ARG A 175 -3.53 -24.74 5.21
CA ARG A 175 -2.11 -24.52 4.94
C ARG A 175 -1.78 -24.65 3.46
N LYS A 176 -2.27 -25.71 2.82
CA LYS A 176 -2.07 -25.94 1.39
C LYS A 176 -2.74 -24.83 0.57
N ALA A 177 -4.02 -24.59 0.83
CA ALA A 177 -4.81 -23.57 0.14
C ALA A 177 -4.24 -22.15 0.32
N ALA A 178 -3.68 -21.82 1.49
CA ALA A 178 -3.06 -20.51 1.70
C ALA A 178 -1.84 -20.30 0.78
N SER A 179 -0.97 -21.31 0.67
CA SER A 179 0.17 -21.25 -0.25
C SER A 179 -0.29 -21.10 -1.71
N ASP A 180 -1.31 -21.87 -2.11
CA ASP A 180 -1.84 -21.84 -3.48
C ASP A 180 -2.47 -20.47 -3.81
N VAL A 181 -3.23 -19.88 -2.88
CA VAL A 181 -3.82 -18.55 -3.04
C VAL A 181 -2.73 -17.48 -3.18
N VAL A 182 -1.72 -17.50 -2.32
CA VAL A 182 -0.61 -16.53 -2.37
C VAL A 182 0.16 -16.65 -3.69
N ALA A 183 0.42 -17.87 -4.16
CA ALA A 183 1.11 -18.10 -5.43
C ALA A 183 0.32 -17.54 -6.63
N ARG A 184 -0.98 -17.85 -6.72
CA ARG A 184 -1.85 -17.35 -7.80
C ARG A 184 -1.95 -15.84 -7.83
N MET A 185 -2.07 -15.20 -6.66
CA MET A 185 -2.12 -13.74 -6.58
C MET A 185 -0.83 -13.09 -7.10
N ARG A 186 0.32 -13.75 -6.94
CA ARG A 186 1.61 -13.28 -7.47
C ARG A 186 1.72 -13.45 -8.96
N GLU A 187 1.26 -14.57 -9.50
CA GLU A 187 1.20 -14.78 -10.94
C GLU A 187 0.44 -13.64 -11.62
N ILE A 188 -0.70 -13.22 -11.05
CA ILE A 188 -1.46 -12.05 -11.49
C ILE A 188 -0.62 -10.76 -11.37
N GLY A 189 0.03 -10.54 -10.22
CA GLY A 189 0.85 -9.35 -9.99
C GLY A 189 2.09 -9.24 -10.90
N HIS A 190 2.57 -10.35 -11.45
CA HIS A 190 3.68 -10.39 -12.41
C HIS A 190 3.24 -10.14 -13.85
N PHE A 191 1.95 -9.92 -14.11
CA PHE A 191 1.49 -9.55 -15.44
C PHE A 191 2.17 -8.26 -15.92
N GLN A 192 2.59 -8.27 -17.18
CA GLN A 192 3.22 -7.15 -17.85
C GLN A 192 2.55 -6.93 -19.21
N MET A 193 2.24 -5.68 -19.50
CA MET A 193 1.70 -5.28 -20.80
C MET A 193 2.87 -5.02 -21.75
N THR A 194 3.13 -5.99 -22.65
CA THR A 194 4.06 -5.84 -23.79
C THR A 194 3.49 -4.93 -24.86
#